data_AF-B7AQU1-F1
#
_entry.id   AF-B7AQU1-F1
#
_cell.length_a   1.000
_cell.length_b   1.000
_cell.length_c   1.000
_cell.angle_alpha   90.00
_cell.angle_beta   90.00
_cell.angle_gamma   90.00
#
_symmetry.space_group_name_H-M   'P 1'
#
loop_
_entity.id
_entity.type
_entity.pdbx_description
1 polymer ?
#
loop_
_entity_poly.entity_id
_entity_poly.type
_entity_poly.pdbx_seq_one_letter_code
_entity_poly.pdbx_strand_id
1 'polypeptide(L)'
;MMYVSCLFNSYDALTAQNSTCRLLCDALNFFIVETVTYSENLKKYVLYKDNLSSVCGYIASDNYPLVADVILQRICLSEEAVTGNNVKLKNSTAARLLSKIRKGASKSVKKADRRLEMPNIISALAAHHNSLNIINIWDLTVYQLNDQFKRQRYIDYYHILSRSVSIWGDKDSKFDDSLWFSNVSDN
;
A
#
# COMPACT_ATOMS: atom_id res chain seq x y z
N MET A 1 -12.02 29.85 26.39
CA MET A 1 -10.77 29.57 25.67
C MET A 1 -11.01 28.32 24.82
N MET A 2 -11.53 28.50 23.60
CA MET A 2 -11.82 27.40 22.68
C MET A 2 -10.51 26.84 22.15
N TYR A 3 -10.18 25.60 22.52
CA TYR A 3 -9.15 24.84 21.84
C TYR A 3 -9.67 24.48 20.44
N VAL A 4 -9.38 25.33 19.46
CA VAL A 4 -9.44 24.93 18.05
C VAL A 4 -8.25 24.01 17.84
N SER A 5 -8.43 22.70 18.04
CA SER A 5 -7.50 21.69 17.55
C SER A 5 -7.62 21.67 16.03
N CYS A 6 -6.97 22.63 15.37
CA CYS A 6 -6.74 22.58 13.93
C CYS A 6 -5.78 21.42 13.69
N LEU A 7 -6.33 20.21 13.52
CA LEU A 7 -5.61 19.10 12.91
C LEU A 7 -5.32 19.54 11.48
N PHE A 8 -4.13 20.10 11.26
CA PHE A 8 -3.65 20.45 9.94
C PHE A 8 -3.56 19.17 9.13
N ASN A 9 -4.52 18.94 8.24
CA ASN A 9 -4.55 17.76 7.39
C ASN A 9 -3.49 17.91 6.30
N SER A 10 -2.84 16.81 5.91
CA SER A 10 -1.80 16.82 4.87
C SER A 10 -2.33 17.40 3.56
N TYR A 11 -3.63 17.23 3.27
CA TYR A 11 -4.30 17.88 2.15
C TYR A 11 -4.22 19.41 2.20
N ASP A 12 -4.54 20.00 3.36
CA ASP A 12 -4.58 21.46 3.53
C ASP A 12 -3.16 22.03 3.41
N ALA A 13 -2.16 21.29 3.92
CA ALA A 13 -0.74 21.62 3.75
C ALA A 13 -0.32 21.65 2.27
N LEU A 14 -0.67 20.61 1.52
CA LEU A 14 -0.27 20.42 0.13
C LEU A 14 -1.00 21.38 -0.82
N THR A 15 -2.24 21.77 -0.48
CA THR A 15 -3.03 22.71 -1.29
C THR A 15 -2.77 24.18 -0.94
N ALA A 16 -2.06 24.47 0.17
CA ALA A 16 -1.75 25.84 0.58
C ALA A 16 -0.81 26.57 -0.39
N GLN A 17 0.09 25.85 -1.07
CA GLN A 17 1.02 26.42 -2.04
C GLN A 17 0.70 25.89 -3.45
N ASN A 18 0.66 26.79 -4.43
CA ASN A 18 0.30 26.43 -5.81
C ASN A 18 1.27 25.39 -6.43
N SER A 19 2.55 25.46 -6.08
CA SER A 19 3.55 24.47 -6.54
C SER A 19 3.27 23.07 -6.02
N THR A 20 2.98 22.90 -4.73
CA THR A 20 2.67 21.59 -4.14
C THR A 20 1.30 21.10 -4.54
N CYS A 21 0.34 22.00 -4.75
CA CYS A 21 -0.99 21.68 -5.26
C CYS A 21 -0.91 21.09 -6.67
N ARG A 22 -0.13 21.71 -7.55
CA ARG A 22 0.13 21.19 -8.91
C ARG A 22 0.85 19.85 -8.87
N LEU A 23 1.90 19.74 -8.06
CA LEU A 23 2.63 18.48 -7.90
C LEU A 23 1.72 17.34 -7.42
N LEU A 24 0.82 17.63 -6.48
CA LEU A 24 -0.17 16.66 -6.02
C LEU A 24 -1.17 16.32 -7.13
N CYS A 25 -1.60 17.30 -7.94
CA CYS A 25 -2.46 17.07 -9.10
C CYS A 25 -1.81 16.11 -10.11
N ASP A 26 -0.53 16.32 -10.44
CA ASP A 26 0.23 15.48 -11.36
C ASP A 26 0.40 14.06 -10.79
N ALA A 27 0.72 13.95 -9.51
CA ALA A 27 0.81 12.66 -8.82
C ALA A 27 -0.52 11.91 -8.83
N LEU A 28 -1.64 12.59 -8.60
CA LEU A 28 -2.97 11.98 -8.66
C LEU A 28 -3.31 11.51 -10.08
N ASN A 29 -2.97 12.29 -11.12
CA ASN A 29 -3.14 11.87 -12.52
C ASN A 29 -2.25 10.68 -12.91
N PHE A 30 -1.16 10.42 -12.19
CA PHE A 30 -0.35 9.22 -12.41
C PHE A 30 -1.03 7.95 -11.87
N PHE A 31 -1.72 8.03 -10.72
CA PHE A 31 -2.32 6.88 -10.04
C PHE A 31 -3.80 6.64 -10.39
N ILE A 32 -4.49 7.65 -10.91
CA ILE A 32 -5.94 7.63 -11.19
C ILE A 32 -6.14 7.63 -12.70
N VAL A 33 -7.06 6.78 -13.19
CA VAL A 33 -7.35 6.63 -14.62
C VAL A 33 -8.08 7.86 -15.16
N GLU A 34 -8.98 8.42 -14.37
CA GLU A 34 -9.68 9.67 -14.70
C GLU A 34 -8.77 10.89 -14.66
N THR A 35 -9.11 11.91 -15.46
CA THR A 35 -8.38 13.18 -15.47
C THR A 35 -8.69 13.96 -14.20
N VAL A 36 -7.65 14.28 -13.43
CA VAL A 36 -7.74 15.04 -12.19
C VAL A 36 -7.32 16.48 -12.44
N THR A 37 -8.14 17.45 -12.03
CA THR A 37 -7.79 18.87 -12.09
C THR A 37 -8.12 19.55 -10.77
N TYR A 38 -7.34 20.56 -10.37
CA TYR A 38 -7.64 21.34 -9.17
C TYR A 38 -8.59 22.51 -9.50
N SER A 39 -9.68 22.62 -8.75
CA SER A 39 -10.62 23.74 -8.84
C SER A 39 -10.40 24.70 -7.67
N GLU A 40 -9.82 25.86 -7.95
CA GLU A 40 -9.62 26.94 -6.96
C GLU A 40 -10.93 27.41 -6.33
N ASN A 41 -12.01 27.46 -7.12
CA ASN A 41 -13.32 27.89 -6.65
C ASN A 41 -13.90 26.93 -5.60
N LEU A 42 -13.70 25.63 -5.80
CA LEU A 42 -14.22 24.60 -4.90
C LEU A 42 -13.23 24.21 -3.80
N LYS A 43 -11.93 24.55 -3.98
CA LYS A 43 -10.79 24.08 -3.18
C LYS A 43 -10.68 22.55 -3.15
N LYS A 44 -11.00 21.91 -4.27
CA LYS A 44 -11.07 20.45 -4.44
C LYS A 44 -10.44 20.03 -5.75
N TYR A 45 -9.92 18.80 -5.78
CA TYR A 45 -9.64 18.14 -7.05
C TYR A 45 -10.92 17.55 -7.61
N VAL A 46 -11.15 17.74 -8.90
CA VAL A 46 -12.32 17.26 -9.64
C VAL A 46 -11.86 16.20 -10.63
N LEU A 47 -12.56 15.06 -10.63
CA LEU A 47 -12.26 13.92 -11.47
C LEU A 47 -13.21 13.89 -12.66
N TYR A 48 -12.66 13.70 -13.85
CA TYR A 48 -13.42 13.68 -15.09
C TYR A 48 -13.21 12.39 -15.87
N LYS A 49 -14.31 11.87 -16.43
CA LYS A 49 -14.28 10.83 -17.46
C LYS A 49 -14.23 11.45 -18.86
N ASP A 50 -13.75 10.67 -19.81
CA ASP A 50 -13.77 10.98 -21.25
C ASP A 50 -13.21 12.36 -21.57
N ASN A 51 -11.98 12.64 -21.10
CA ASN A 51 -11.26 13.89 -21.33
C ASN A 51 -12.07 15.16 -20.98
N LEU A 52 -12.46 15.29 -19.71
CA LEU A 52 -13.17 16.47 -19.16
C LEU A 52 -14.68 16.58 -19.51
N SER A 53 -15.28 15.53 -20.11
CA SER A 53 -16.67 15.58 -20.57
C SER A 53 -17.70 15.45 -19.43
N SER A 54 -17.40 14.64 -18.41
CA SER A 54 -18.31 14.45 -17.27
C SER A 54 -17.57 14.32 -15.95
N VAL A 55 -18.08 15.02 -14.93
CA VAL A 55 -17.54 14.92 -13.56
C VAL A 55 -18.00 13.60 -12.94
N CYS A 56 -17.07 12.79 -12.47
CA CYS A 56 -17.36 11.52 -11.82
C CYS A 56 -17.04 11.49 -10.32
N GLY A 57 -16.32 12.48 -9.79
CA GLY A 57 -15.96 12.52 -8.38
C GLY A 57 -15.14 13.72 -7.96
N TYR A 58 -14.87 13.79 -6.65
CA TYR A 58 -14.09 14.85 -6.02
C TYR A 58 -13.12 14.27 -5.00
N ILE A 59 -11.92 14.87 -4.91
CA ILE A 59 -10.98 14.64 -3.80
C ILE A 59 -10.81 15.94 -3.04
N ALA A 60 -11.03 15.88 -1.74
CA ALA A 60 -11.03 17.00 -0.81
C ALA A 60 -10.40 16.58 0.53
N SER A 61 -10.26 17.52 1.46
CA SER A 61 -9.62 17.27 2.76
C SER A 61 -10.26 16.08 3.54
N ASP A 62 -11.57 15.88 3.40
CA ASP A 62 -12.30 14.82 4.10
C ASP A 62 -12.01 13.39 3.59
N ASN A 63 -11.76 13.21 2.29
CA ASN A 63 -11.52 11.89 1.70
C ASN A 63 -10.07 11.65 1.23
N TYR A 64 -9.25 12.70 1.13
CA TYR A 64 -7.87 12.59 0.71
C TYR A 64 -7.04 11.58 1.51
N PRO A 65 -7.15 11.50 2.86
CA PRO A 65 -6.39 10.51 3.63
C PRO A 65 -6.69 9.07 3.19
N LEU A 66 -7.95 8.76 2.83
CA LEU A 66 -8.34 7.44 2.34
C LEU A 66 -7.78 7.18 0.94
N VAL A 67 -7.83 8.18 0.06
CA VAL A 67 -7.26 8.07 -1.30
C VAL A 67 -5.75 7.83 -1.23
N ALA A 68 -5.05 8.61 -0.40
CA ALA A 68 -3.62 8.45 -0.18
C ALA A 68 -3.29 7.06 0.37
N ASP A 69 -4.03 6.57 1.37
CA ASP A 69 -3.86 5.23 1.94
C ASP A 69 -4.04 4.12 0.87
N VAL A 70 -5.07 4.21 0.03
CA VAL A 70 -5.28 3.24 -1.07
C VAL A 70 -4.10 3.27 -2.07
N ILE A 71 -3.58 4.45 -2.40
CA ILE A 71 -2.39 4.59 -3.26
C ILE A 71 -1.17 3.97 -2.58
N LEU A 72 -0.95 4.26 -1.30
CA LEU A 72 0.17 3.74 -0.50
C LEU A 72 0.14 2.20 -0.43
N GLN A 73 -1.03 1.61 -0.18
CA GLN A 73 -1.22 0.16 -0.23
C GLN A 73 -0.91 -0.42 -1.60
N ARG A 74 -1.34 0.26 -2.69
CA ARG A 74 -1.00 -0.14 -4.06
C ARG A 74 0.49 -0.08 -4.35
N ILE A 75 1.25 0.83 -3.74
CA ILE A 75 2.73 0.83 -3.89
C ILE A 75 3.43 -0.07 -2.87
N CYS A 76 2.68 -0.95 -2.19
CA CYS A 76 3.17 -1.84 -1.13
C CYS A 76 3.80 -1.11 0.07
N LEU A 77 3.47 0.17 0.26
CA LEU A 77 3.79 0.93 1.46
C LEU A 77 2.54 0.93 2.35
N SER A 78 2.27 -0.19 3.02
CA SER A 78 1.30 -0.15 4.12
C SER A 78 2.01 0.42 5.33
N GLU A 79 1.62 1.60 5.81
CA GLU A 79 1.82 1.89 7.23
C GLU A 79 1.09 0.77 7.98
N GLU A 80 1.81 0.05 8.84
CA GLU A 80 1.22 -0.89 9.79
C GLU A 80 0.30 -0.09 10.72
N ALA A 81 -0.94 0.09 10.27
CA ALA A 81 -1.90 1.06 10.77
C ALA A 81 -1.30 2.47 10.91
N VAL A 82 -1.72 3.37 10.00
CA VAL A 82 -2.08 4.72 10.45
C VAL A 82 -3.08 4.48 11.58
N THR A 83 -2.55 4.45 12.80
CA THR A 83 -3.33 4.23 14.00
C THR A 83 -4.30 5.38 13.99
N GLY A 84 -5.56 5.11 13.65
CA GLY A 84 -6.61 6.10 13.58
C GLY A 84 -6.56 6.92 14.86
N ASN A 85 -6.02 8.13 14.77
CA ASN A 85 -5.74 8.95 15.95
C ASN A 85 -7.03 9.47 16.58
N ASN A 86 -8.19 9.14 16.00
CA ASN A 86 -9.50 9.54 16.47
C ASN A 86 -10.52 8.39 16.50
N VAL A 87 -10.15 7.22 17.03
CA VAL A 87 -11.18 6.24 17.44
C VAL A 87 -11.88 6.79 18.69
N LYS A 88 -13.14 7.24 18.55
CA LYS A 88 -13.99 7.58 19.70
C LYS A 88 -14.26 6.32 20.52
N LEU A 89 -13.51 6.15 21.61
CA LEU A 89 -13.64 4.99 22.49
C LEU A 89 -14.85 5.16 23.41
N LYS A 90 -15.84 4.28 23.28
CA LYS A 90 -17.06 4.30 24.11
C LYS A 90 -16.85 3.77 25.54
N ASN A 91 -15.79 3.01 25.80
CA ASN A 91 -15.59 2.30 27.08
C ASN A 91 -14.09 2.22 27.47
N SER A 92 -13.80 2.27 28.78
CA SER A 92 -12.46 2.18 29.37
C SER A 92 -11.74 0.86 29.05
N THR A 93 -12.48 -0.24 28.88
CA THR A 93 -11.93 -1.53 28.44
C THR A 93 -11.39 -1.46 27.01
N ALA A 94 -12.11 -0.79 26.10
CA ALA A 94 -11.67 -0.58 24.72
C ALA A 94 -10.42 0.31 24.68
N ALA A 95 -10.35 1.33 25.54
CA ALA A 95 -9.15 2.16 25.69
C ALA A 95 -7.95 1.36 26.18
N ARG A 96 -8.16 0.48 27.18
CA ARG A 96 -7.10 -0.39 27.71
C ARG A 96 -6.60 -1.38 26.65
N LEU A 97 -7.49 -2.00 25.88
CA LEU A 97 -7.11 -2.91 24.80
C LEU A 97 -6.33 -2.18 23.70
N LEU A 98 -6.81 -1.02 23.25
CA LEU A 98 -6.12 -0.20 22.26
C LEU A 98 -4.71 0.20 22.75
N SER A 99 -4.58 0.57 24.03
CA SER A 99 -3.27 0.91 24.61
C SER A 99 -2.30 -0.28 24.64
N LYS A 100 -2.80 -1.50 24.86
CA LYS A 100 -1.98 -2.72 24.80
C LYS A 100 -1.54 -3.04 23.38
N ILE A 101 -2.44 -2.91 22.41
CA ILE A 101 -2.14 -3.09 20.97
C ILE A 101 -1.06 -2.09 20.54
N ARG A 102 -1.23 -0.80 20.85
CA ARG A 102 -0.25 0.24 20.56
C ARG A 102 1.12 -0.02 21.21
N LYS A 103 1.13 -0.44 22.49
CA LYS A 103 2.37 -0.82 23.19
C LYS A 103 3.02 -2.09 22.64
N GLY A 104 2.25 -3.00 22.05
CA GLY A 104 2.76 -4.17 21.34
C GLY A 104 3.43 -3.77 20.03
N ALA A 105 2.74 -2.95 19.22
CA ALA A 105 3.24 -2.42 17.95
C ALA A 105 4.51 -1.57 18.14
N SER A 106 4.55 -0.71 19.16
CA SER A 106 5.73 0.13 19.43
C SER A 106 6.94 -0.64 19.97
N LYS A 107 6.73 -1.84 20.53
CA LYS A 107 7.82 -2.74 20.96
C LYS A 107 8.32 -3.63 19.82
N SER A 108 7.55 -3.77 18.76
CA SER A 108 7.90 -4.47 17.53
C SER A 108 8.24 -3.49 16.42
N VAL A 109 9.03 -2.44 16.70
CA VAL A 109 9.74 -1.75 15.61
C VAL A 109 10.74 -2.78 15.07
N LYS A 110 10.26 -3.64 14.18
CA LYS A 110 11.08 -4.61 13.47
C LYS A 110 12.09 -3.77 12.73
N LYS A 111 13.37 -3.92 13.08
CA LYS A 111 14.46 -3.33 12.30
C LYS A 111 14.21 -3.72 10.85
N ALA A 112 14.16 -2.74 9.96
CA ALA A 112 13.91 -2.99 8.54
C ALA A 112 14.81 -4.13 8.07
N ASP A 113 14.21 -5.20 7.55
CA ASP A 113 14.96 -6.35 7.08
C ASP A 113 15.70 -5.92 5.81
N ARG A 114 17.03 -5.84 5.89
CA ARG A 114 17.89 -5.45 4.78
C ARG A 114 17.69 -6.32 3.54
N ARG A 115 17.16 -7.53 3.69
CA ARG A 115 16.83 -8.45 2.60
C ARG A 115 15.63 -7.98 1.76
N LEU A 116 14.77 -7.14 2.34
CA LEU A 116 13.60 -6.57 1.69
C LEU A 116 13.85 -5.15 1.14
N GLU A 117 15.10 -4.68 1.19
CA GLU A 117 15.47 -3.42 0.57
C GLU A 117 15.36 -3.52 -0.96
N MET A 118 14.90 -2.43 -1.58
CA MET A 118 14.63 -2.38 -3.01
C MET A 118 15.79 -2.87 -3.90
N PRO A 119 17.07 -2.50 -3.65
CA PRO A 119 18.18 -3.00 -4.47
C PRO A 119 18.36 -4.52 -4.37
N ASN A 120 18.08 -5.10 -3.20
CA ASN A 120 18.16 -6.54 -3.00
C ASN A 120 16.98 -7.27 -3.67
N ILE A 121 15.77 -6.70 -3.60
CA ILE A 121 14.60 -7.22 -4.32
C ILE A 121 14.86 -7.23 -5.82
N ILE A 122 15.34 -6.12 -6.39
CA ILE A 122 15.68 -6.00 -7.81
C ILE A 122 16.70 -7.07 -8.21
N SER A 123 17.79 -7.19 -7.43
CA SER A 123 18.85 -8.16 -7.71
C SER A 123 18.35 -9.61 -7.64
N ALA A 124 17.56 -9.94 -6.62
CA ALA A 124 17.00 -11.28 -6.43
C ALA A 124 16.02 -11.65 -7.56
N LEU A 125 15.11 -10.73 -7.93
CA LEU A 125 14.13 -10.99 -8.98
C LEU A 125 14.80 -11.11 -10.35
N ALA A 126 15.74 -10.21 -10.68
CA ALA A 126 16.47 -10.25 -11.95
C ALA A 126 17.36 -11.49 -12.13
N ALA A 127 17.81 -12.10 -11.03
CA ALA A 127 18.63 -13.32 -11.07
C ALA A 127 17.80 -14.62 -11.15
N HIS A 128 16.53 -14.58 -10.69
CA HIS A 128 15.69 -15.77 -10.55
C HIS A 128 14.56 -15.87 -11.57
N HIS A 129 13.97 -14.74 -11.95
CA HIS A 129 12.81 -14.73 -12.84
C HIS A 129 13.23 -15.03 -14.29
N ASN A 130 12.49 -15.90 -14.98
CA ASN A 130 12.86 -16.39 -16.31
C ASN A 130 12.96 -15.30 -17.39
N SER A 131 12.21 -14.20 -17.24
CA SER A 131 12.10 -13.15 -18.25
C SER A 131 12.45 -11.76 -17.75
N LEU A 132 12.63 -11.57 -16.44
CA LEU A 132 12.98 -10.28 -15.85
C LEU A 132 14.47 -10.30 -15.56
N ASN A 133 15.17 -9.27 -15.98
CA ASN A 133 16.61 -9.12 -15.84
C ASN A 133 16.94 -7.67 -15.49
N ILE A 134 18.21 -7.39 -15.18
CA ILE A 134 18.64 -6.07 -14.72
C ILE A 134 18.38 -4.93 -15.72
N ILE A 135 18.13 -5.24 -16.99
CA ILE A 135 17.90 -4.27 -18.05
C ILE A 135 16.41 -3.90 -18.13
N ASN A 136 15.50 -4.88 -18.12
CA ASN A 136 14.07 -4.64 -18.29
C ASN A 136 13.30 -4.41 -16.97
N ILE A 137 13.92 -4.67 -15.82
CA ILE A 137 13.27 -4.51 -14.50
C ILE A 137 12.88 -3.06 -14.20
N TRP A 138 13.51 -2.10 -14.86
CA TRP A 138 13.23 -0.66 -14.73
C TRP A 138 11.95 -0.22 -15.42
N ASP A 139 11.42 -1.04 -16.35
CA ASP A 139 10.14 -0.77 -17.01
C ASP A 139 8.94 -1.14 -16.11
N LEU A 140 9.19 -1.81 -14.98
CA LEU A 140 8.16 -2.17 -14.01
C LEU A 140 7.88 -1.02 -13.06
N THR A 141 6.59 -0.84 -12.74
CA THR A 141 6.19 -0.04 -11.58
C THR A 141 6.65 -0.70 -10.27
N VAL A 142 6.84 0.10 -9.22
CA VAL A 142 7.18 -0.40 -7.87
C VAL A 142 6.16 -1.44 -7.37
N TYR A 143 4.89 -1.29 -7.76
CA TYR A 143 3.85 -2.28 -7.47
C TYR A 143 4.12 -3.61 -8.17
N GLN A 144 4.29 -3.59 -9.50
CA GLN A 144 4.55 -4.80 -10.28
C GLN A 144 5.81 -5.51 -9.79
N LEU A 145 6.87 -4.77 -9.47
CA LEU A 145 8.09 -5.36 -8.92
C LEU A 145 7.82 -6.13 -7.62
N ASN A 146 7.14 -5.50 -6.66
CA ASN A 146 6.84 -6.11 -5.37
C ASN A 146 5.87 -7.30 -5.50
N ASP A 147 4.86 -7.18 -6.37
CA ASP A 147 3.93 -8.26 -6.66
C ASP A 147 4.65 -9.49 -7.23
N GLN A 148 5.49 -9.29 -8.26
CA GLN A 148 6.27 -10.37 -8.87
C GLN A 148 7.25 -10.99 -7.89
N PHE A 149 7.93 -10.19 -7.07
CA PHE A 149 8.82 -10.71 -6.04
C PHE A 149 8.08 -11.55 -4.98
N LYS A 150 6.91 -11.10 -4.52
CA LYS A 150 6.08 -11.87 -3.59
C LYS A 150 5.62 -13.19 -4.23
N ARG A 151 5.09 -13.14 -5.45
CA ARG A 151 4.62 -14.33 -6.17
C ARG A 151 5.74 -15.35 -6.39
N GLN A 152 6.93 -14.90 -6.80
CA GLN A 152 8.10 -15.76 -6.99
C GLN A 152 8.43 -16.53 -5.71
N ARG A 153 8.48 -15.85 -4.56
CA ARG A 153 8.75 -16.49 -3.27
C ARG A 153 7.71 -17.54 -2.88
N TYR A 154 6.44 -17.28 -3.17
CA TYR A 154 5.37 -18.24 -2.92
C TYR A 154 5.51 -19.49 -3.79
N ILE A 155 5.83 -19.31 -5.08
CA ILE A 155 6.07 -20.41 -6.01
C ILE A 155 7.26 -21.24 -5.56
N ASP A 156 8.37 -20.60 -5.16
CA ASP A 156 9.56 -21.32 -4.68
C ASP A 156 9.24 -22.13 -3.41
N TYR A 157 8.47 -21.55 -2.49
CA TYR A 157 8.00 -22.26 -1.29
C TYR A 157 7.09 -23.44 -1.63
N TYR A 158 6.14 -23.25 -2.55
CA TYR A 158 5.28 -24.31 -3.04
C TYR A 158 6.09 -25.46 -3.66
N HIS A 159 7.11 -25.17 -4.47
CA HIS A 159 7.99 -26.19 -5.05
C HIS A 159 8.78 -26.96 -3.99
N ILE A 160 9.25 -26.29 -2.93
CA ILE A 160 9.91 -26.95 -1.80
C ILE A 160 8.95 -27.92 -1.11
N LEU A 161 7.72 -27.49 -0.83
CA LEU A 161 6.69 -28.34 -0.22
C LEU A 161 6.31 -29.52 -1.11
N SER A 162 6.04 -29.26 -2.40
CA SER A 162 5.70 -30.28 -3.39
C SER A 162 6.81 -31.33 -3.53
N ARG A 163 8.09 -30.91 -3.56
CA ARG A 163 9.23 -31.82 -3.57
C ARG A 163 9.31 -32.65 -2.29
N SER A 164 9.09 -32.04 -1.13
CA SER A 164 9.07 -32.76 0.16
C SER A 164 8.02 -33.86 0.17
N VAL A 165 6.80 -33.53 -0.26
CA VAL A 165 5.68 -34.48 -0.38
C VAL A 165 5.99 -35.59 -1.38
N SER A 166 6.62 -35.26 -2.51
CA SER A 166 6.98 -36.25 -3.52
C SER A 166 7.99 -37.29 -3.01
N ILE A 167 8.88 -36.90 -2.09
CA ILE A 167 9.93 -37.79 -1.55
C ILE A 167 9.41 -38.58 -0.34
N TRP A 168 8.72 -37.91 0.58
CA TRP A 168 8.37 -38.46 1.89
C TRP A 168 6.90 -38.89 2.03
N GLY A 169 6.07 -38.58 1.02
CA GLY A 169 4.62 -38.69 1.07
C GLY A 169 3.99 -37.59 1.93
N ASP A 170 2.68 -37.41 1.79
CA ASP A 170 1.90 -36.48 2.62
C ASP A 170 1.15 -37.24 3.72
N LYS A 171 1.87 -37.66 4.75
CA LYS A 171 1.28 -38.42 5.87
C LYS A 171 0.30 -37.59 6.70
N ASP A 172 0.49 -36.27 6.74
CA ASP A 172 -0.28 -35.36 7.56
C ASP A 172 -1.38 -34.62 6.78
N SER A 173 -1.53 -34.87 5.47
CA SER A 173 -2.44 -34.14 4.57
C SER A 173 -2.29 -32.61 4.67
N LYS A 174 -1.05 -32.14 4.85
CA LYS A 174 -0.74 -30.72 5.08
C LYS A 174 -0.41 -29.98 3.79
N PHE A 175 -0.27 -30.70 2.68
CA PHE A 175 0.00 -30.08 1.40
C PHE A 175 -1.28 -29.56 0.78
N ASP A 176 -1.30 -28.25 0.54
CA ASP A 176 -2.37 -27.58 -0.20
C ASP A 176 -1.88 -27.34 -1.64
N ASP A 177 -2.52 -28.01 -2.59
CA ASP A 177 -2.21 -27.88 -4.01
C ASP A 177 -2.64 -26.52 -4.57
N SER A 178 -3.56 -25.81 -3.90
CA SER A 178 -4.05 -24.49 -4.31
C SER A 178 -3.12 -23.33 -3.93
N LEU A 179 -2.10 -23.61 -3.12
CA LEU A 179 -1.24 -22.61 -2.51
C LEU A 179 -0.45 -21.75 -3.52
N TRP A 180 -0.27 -22.21 -4.76
CA TRP A 180 0.45 -21.45 -5.79
C TRP A 180 -0.40 -20.33 -6.42
N PHE A 181 -1.74 -20.44 -6.41
CA PHE A 181 -2.66 -19.43 -6.93
C PHE A 181 -3.51 -18.75 -5.86
N SER A 182 -3.38 -19.16 -4.60
CA SER A 182 -4.05 -18.51 -3.48
C SER A 182 -3.67 -17.01 -3.38
N ASN A 183 -4.55 -16.26 -2.74
CA ASN A 183 -4.35 -14.83 -2.59
C ASN A 183 -3.19 -14.58 -1.61
N VAL A 184 -2.18 -13.85 -2.07
CA VAL A 184 -0.96 -13.53 -1.31
C VAL A 184 -1.28 -12.69 -0.07
N SER A 185 -2.44 -12.01 -0.02
CA SER A 185 -2.88 -11.23 1.14
C SER A 185 -3.60 -12.03 2.24
N ASP A 186 -3.94 -13.29 2.01
CA ASP A 186 -4.76 -14.09 2.93
C ASP A 186 -3.91 -14.88 3.96
N ASN A 187 -2.58 -14.70 3.94
CA ASN A 187 -1.59 -15.34 4.83
C ASN A 187 -0.91 -14.36 5.78
#